data_AF-A0A9J8A8X8-F1
#
_entry.id   AF-A0A9J8A8X8-F1
#
_cell.length_a   1.000
_cell.length_b   1.000
_cell.length_c   1.000
_cell.angle_alpha   90.00
_cell.angle_beta   90.00
_cell.angle_gamma   90.00
#
_symmetry.space_group_name_H-M   'P 1'
#
loop_
_entity.id
_entity.type
_entity.pdbx_description
1 polymer ?
#
loop_
_entity_poly.entity_id
_entity_poly.type
_entity_poly.pdbx_seq_one_letter_code
_entity_poly.pdbx_strand_id
1 'polypeptide(L)'
;MAPSGLKAIVNEKILSGVIKSVKKDGEWKVISVLIVDHISMRILSSCCKMSDIMAEGITIVEDINKRREPIPSLEAIYLISPLPKVSIFTATHLTLLYCLSLFILHSACPDGLFAELGRSRVAKVIKTLKEINVAFIPYELQVFTLDNPSSFHTFYSPSQTNLDDRTRMMEAMAEQIATLCDTLKEYPAIRYRQGPKENFTLAEMVMDRLNAHKADNPSMGEERTESTYQLSRWTPTLKDVMENIIDDKCDRKQWPFLSEPAPISTTTSTPSSARFGHWHKNKSPTEYRSGPRLIIFVIGGMTHSEMRCAYEVTRATEGKWEVLIGSTHILTPTNFLNDLKNLDQPAPV
;
A
#
# COMPACT_ATOMS: atom_id res chain seq x y z
N MET A 1 -19.63 -1.24 14.41
CA MET A 1 -18.98 -0.14 13.67
C MET A 1 -18.60 -0.68 12.29
N ALA A 2 -18.48 0.15 11.26
CA ALA A 2 -18.03 -0.33 9.95
C ALA A 2 -16.60 -0.92 10.07
N PRO A 3 -16.24 -1.97 9.31
CA PRO A 3 -14.84 -2.37 9.20
C PRO A 3 -14.04 -1.17 8.69
N SER A 4 -12.88 -0.93 9.31
CA SER A 4 -12.00 0.19 9.00
C SER A 4 -11.33 -0.04 7.65
N GLY A 5 -12.04 0.29 6.57
CA GLY A 5 -11.56 0.09 5.21
C GLY A 5 -10.27 0.87 4.92
N LEU A 6 -9.57 0.49 3.86
CA LEU A 6 -8.17 0.87 3.59
C LEU A 6 -7.90 2.39 3.68
N LYS A 7 -8.84 3.22 3.21
CA LYS A 7 -8.77 4.70 3.34
C LYS A 7 -8.67 5.19 4.78
N ALA A 8 -9.40 4.57 5.71
CA ALA A 8 -9.38 4.95 7.13
C ALA A 8 -8.04 4.59 7.78
N ILE A 9 -7.50 3.40 7.47
CA ILE A 9 -6.19 2.95 7.97
C ILE A 9 -5.08 3.89 7.50
N VAL A 10 -5.05 4.24 6.21
CA VAL A 10 -4.06 5.17 5.65
C VAL A 10 -4.25 6.59 6.19
N ASN A 11 -5.50 7.07 6.31
CA ASN A 11 -5.80 8.35 6.95
C ASN A 11 -5.26 8.41 8.39
N GLU A 12 -5.52 7.39 9.20
CA GLU A 12 -5.02 7.30 10.57
C GLU A 12 -3.48 7.27 10.62
N LYS A 13 -2.83 6.45 9.77
CA LYS A 13 -1.35 6.37 9.68
C LYS A 13 -0.73 7.72 9.30
N ILE A 14 -1.35 8.49 8.40
CA ILE A 14 -0.87 9.84 8.01
C ILE A 14 -1.18 10.89 9.09
N LEU A 15 -2.42 11.00 9.57
CA LEU A 15 -2.80 12.01 10.55
C LEU A 15 -2.03 11.84 11.88
N SER A 16 -1.93 10.60 12.39
CA SER A 16 -1.19 10.31 13.62
C SER A 16 0.33 10.31 13.39
N GLY A 17 0.80 9.63 12.34
CA GLY A 17 2.21 9.38 12.11
C GLY A 17 3.00 10.57 11.60
N VAL A 18 2.33 11.56 10.98
CA VAL A 18 2.88 12.81 10.45
C VAL A 18 2.36 14.00 11.25
N ILE A 19 1.10 14.39 11.05
CA ILE A 19 0.62 15.73 11.44
C ILE A 19 0.61 15.89 12.96
N LYS A 20 0.09 14.89 13.69
CA LYS A 20 0.11 14.90 15.17
C LYS A 20 1.51 14.73 15.75
N SER A 21 2.42 14.08 15.04
CA SER A 21 3.81 13.90 15.50
C SER A 21 4.66 15.19 15.46
N VAL A 22 4.30 16.14 14.60
CA VAL A 22 4.95 17.48 14.52
C VAL A 22 4.39 18.42 15.58
N LYS A 23 3.14 18.22 15.98
CA LYS A 23 2.43 19.07 16.95
C LYS A 23 2.95 18.84 18.36
N LYS A 24 3.69 19.80 18.91
CA LYS A 24 4.09 19.81 20.32
C LYS A 24 2.89 20.11 21.22
N ASP A 25 2.70 19.31 22.27
CA ASP A 25 1.70 19.58 23.30
C ASP A 25 2.00 20.91 24.02
N GLY A 26 1.12 21.89 23.83
CA GLY A 26 1.18 23.20 24.50
C GLY A 26 1.23 24.41 23.56
N GLU A 27 1.75 24.27 22.33
CA GLU A 27 1.78 25.37 21.36
C GLU A 27 0.46 25.43 20.58
N TRP A 28 -0.35 26.46 20.85
CA TRP A 28 -1.63 26.68 20.17
C TRP A 28 -1.40 27.07 18.71
N LYS A 29 -1.65 26.11 17.80
CA LYS A 29 -1.62 26.26 16.33
C LYS A 29 -0.24 26.67 15.78
N VAL A 30 0.66 25.70 15.67
CA VAL A 30 1.78 25.78 14.71
C VAL A 30 1.20 25.77 13.30
N ILE A 31 0.99 26.97 12.74
CA ILE A 31 0.51 27.17 11.36
C ILE A 31 1.56 26.59 10.41
N SER A 32 1.23 25.44 9.82
CA SER A 32 2.16 24.67 9.00
C SER A 32 1.77 24.72 7.53
N VAL A 33 2.76 24.79 6.64
CA VAL A 33 2.61 24.57 5.20
C VAL A 33 2.93 23.12 4.89
N LEU A 34 2.04 22.44 4.17
CA LEU A 34 2.24 21.06 3.71
C LEU A 34 2.74 21.06 2.27
N ILE A 35 3.96 20.61 2.06
CA ILE A 35 4.58 20.55 0.73
C ILE A 35 4.57 19.09 0.27
N VAL A 36 3.87 18.82 -0.83
CA VAL A 36 3.63 17.48 -1.37
C VAL A 36 4.15 17.35 -2.79
N ASP A 37 4.55 16.14 -3.18
CA ASP A 37 4.69 15.81 -4.60
C ASP A 37 3.36 15.31 -5.20
N HIS A 38 3.33 15.08 -6.52
CA HIS A 38 2.12 14.66 -7.22
C HIS A 38 1.55 13.31 -6.73
N ILE A 39 2.41 12.37 -6.34
CA ILE A 39 2.00 11.04 -5.87
C ILE A 39 1.45 11.13 -4.44
N SER A 40 2.15 11.84 -3.57
CA SER A 40 1.78 12.13 -2.18
C SER A 40 0.48 12.94 -2.12
N MET A 41 0.29 13.90 -3.03
CA MET A 41 -0.96 14.64 -3.19
C MET A 41 -2.12 13.71 -3.59
N ARG A 42 -1.89 12.77 -4.52
CA ARG A 42 -2.89 11.75 -4.87
C ARG A 42 -3.25 10.87 -3.67
N ILE A 43 -2.27 10.35 -2.94
CA ILE A 43 -2.49 9.58 -1.70
C ILE A 43 -3.31 10.39 -0.69
N LEU A 44 -2.87 11.60 -0.31
CA LEU A 44 -3.60 12.49 0.61
C LEU A 44 -5.04 12.76 0.15
N SER A 45 -5.25 13.12 -1.12
CA SER A 45 -6.58 13.42 -1.65
C SER A 45 -7.53 12.21 -1.67
N SER A 46 -6.99 10.99 -1.65
CA SER A 46 -7.78 9.76 -1.68
C SER A 46 -8.35 9.39 -0.30
N CYS A 47 -7.66 9.77 0.79
CA CYS A 47 -7.97 9.35 2.16
C CYS A 47 -8.30 10.50 3.13
N CYS A 48 -7.84 11.74 2.90
CA CYS A 48 -8.02 12.88 3.79
C CYS A 48 -8.79 14.01 3.10
N LYS A 49 -9.80 14.59 3.77
CA LYS A 49 -10.44 15.82 3.28
C LYS A 49 -9.62 17.03 3.70
N MET A 50 -9.71 18.11 2.93
CA MET A 50 -9.10 19.40 3.29
C MET A 50 -9.58 19.92 4.65
N SER A 51 -10.83 19.65 5.04
CA SER A 51 -11.36 19.95 6.39
C SER A 51 -10.52 19.33 7.50
N ASP A 52 -10.12 18.08 7.31
CA ASP A 52 -9.49 17.25 8.33
C ASP A 52 -8.02 17.67 8.48
N ILE A 53 -7.37 17.95 7.34
CA ILE A 53 -6.01 18.49 7.24
C ILE A 53 -5.93 19.89 7.90
N MET A 54 -6.90 20.77 7.60
CA MET A 54 -6.94 22.13 8.17
C MET A 54 -7.26 22.15 9.66
N ALA A 55 -8.12 21.24 10.14
CA ALA A 55 -8.45 21.11 11.56
C ALA A 55 -7.22 20.77 12.43
N GLU A 56 -6.25 20.03 11.88
CA GLU A 56 -5.03 19.64 12.58
C GLU A 56 -3.91 20.70 12.53
N GLY A 57 -4.13 21.86 11.87
CA GLY A 57 -3.23 23.02 11.92
C GLY A 57 -2.50 23.37 10.62
N ILE A 58 -2.75 22.63 9.53
CA ILE A 58 -2.16 22.90 8.22
C ILE A 58 -2.98 23.98 7.50
N THR A 59 -2.33 25.04 7.03
CA THR A 59 -3.05 26.21 6.46
C THR A 59 -2.98 26.28 4.94
N ILE A 60 -1.91 25.77 4.33
CA ILE A 60 -1.73 25.75 2.87
C ILE A 60 -1.14 24.39 2.48
N VAL A 61 -1.64 23.80 1.38
CA VAL A 61 -1.07 22.61 0.75
C VAL A 61 -0.49 23.01 -0.61
N GLU A 62 0.80 22.81 -0.82
CA GLU A 62 1.51 23.23 -2.03
C GLU A 62 2.21 22.07 -2.75
N ASP A 63 2.32 22.17 -4.07
CA ASP A 63 3.05 21.22 -4.93
C ASP A 63 4.53 21.61 -4.99
N ILE A 64 5.42 20.67 -4.70
CA ILE A 64 6.87 20.86 -4.75
C ILE A 64 7.38 21.34 -6.13
N ASN A 65 6.70 20.95 -7.22
CA ASN A 65 7.08 21.26 -8.60
C ASN A 65 6.69 22.68 -9.04
N LYS A 66 5.83 23.36 -8.27
CA LYS A 66 5.36 24.72 -8.57
C LYS A 66 6.26 25.76 -7.90
N ARG A 67 6.37 26.94 -8.52
CA ARG A 67 6.97 28.11 -7.88
C ARG A 67 6.04 28.58 -6.76
N ARG A 68 6.62 28.86 -5.60
CA ARG A 68 5.93 29.14 -4.33
C ARG A 68 6.40 30.47 -3.76
N GLU A 69 5.55 31.13 -2.99
CA GLU A 69 5.90 32.39 -2.34
C GLU A 69 6.58 32.13 -0.99
N PRO A 70 7.68 32.84 -0.67
CA PRO A 70 8.39 32.66 0.59
C PRO A 70 7.61 33.25 1.77
N ILE A 71 7.25 32.42 2.76
CA ILE A 71 6.58 32.83 4.00
C ILE A 71 7.44 32.44 5.23
N PRO A 72 8.42 33.27 5.64
CA PRO A 72 9.45 32.90 6.61
C PRO A 72 8.99 32.59 8.04
N SER A 73 7.73 32.89 8.37
CA SER A 73 7.16 32.77 9.72
C SER A 73 6.51 31.42 10.02
N LEU A 74 6.42 30.52 9.04
CA LEU A 74 5.72 29.23 9.17
C LEU A 74 6.69 28.06 9.27
N GLU A 75 6.19 26.92 9.72
CA GLU A 75 6.91 25.64 9.61
C GLU A 75 6.47 24.88 8.36
N ALA A 76 7.39 24.13 7.77
CA ALA A 76 7.12 23.37 6.54
C ALA A 76 7.21 21.86 6.82
N ILE A 77 6.09 21.17 6.62
CA ILE A 77 6.00 19.71 6.60
C ILE A 77 6.16 19.26 5.16
N TYR A 78 7.25 18.59 4.84
CA TYR A 78 7.46 17.98 3.53
C TYR A 78 6.94 16.55 3.55
N LEU A 79 6.20 16.15 2.53
CA LEU A 79 5.63 14.82 2.37
C LEU A 79 5.86 14.36 0.92
N ILE A 80 6.95 13.62 0.70
CA ILE A 80 7.48 13.33 -0.64
C ILE A 80 7.88 11.87 -0.82
N SER A 81 7.94 11.44 -2.09
CA SER A 81 8.57 10.21 -2.54
C SER A 81 10.07 10.44 -2.81
N PRO A 82 10.97 9.46 -2.53
CA PRO A 82 12.41 9.57 -2.75
C PRO A 82 12.74 9.36 -4.24
N LEU A 83 12.29 10.30 -5.08
CA LEU A 83 12.66 10.34 -6.49
C LEU A 83 14.10 10.86 -6.66
N PRO A 84 14.86 10.39 -7.68
CA PRO A 84 16.21 10.91 -7.97
C PRO A 84 16.26 12.42 -8.31
N LYS A 85 15.09 13.06 -8.43
CA LYS A 85 14.93 14.52 -8.48
C LYS A 85 15.15 15.21 -7.11
N VAL A 86 15.65 14.53 -6.07
CA VAL A 86 16.17 15.17 -4.84
C VAL A 86 17.23 16.25 -5.14
N SER A 87 17.90 16.21 -6.30
CA SER A 87 18.73 17.34 -6.75
C SER A 87 17.96 18.68 -6.89
N ILE A 88 16.63 18.70 -6.96
CA ILE A 88 15.83 19.94 -6.87
C ILE A 88 15.98 20.58 -5.47
N PHE A 89 16.09 19.77 -4.42
CA PHE A 89 16.35 20.21 -3.04
C PHE A 89 17.75 20.83 -2.87
N THR A 90 18.72 20.47 -3.74
CA THR A 90 20.07 21.06 -3.76
C THR A 90 20.18 22.25 -4.72
N ALA A 91 19.40 22.27 -5.81
CA ALA A 91 19.44 23.30 -6.85
C ALA A 91 18.51 24.50 -6.61
N THR A 92 17.41 24.33 -5.86
CA THR A 92 16.60 25.48 -5.42
C THR A 92 17.16 26.10 -4.14
N HIS A 93 17.13 27.43 -4.07
CA HIS A 93 17.63 28.27 -2.96
C HIS A 93 16.81 28.13 -1.65
N LEU A 94 16.57 26.90 -1.17
CA LEU A 94 15.77 26.62 0.04
C LEU A 94 16.50 26.88 1.38
N THR A 95 17.68 27.53 1.35
CA THR A 95 18.54 27.73 2.52
C THR A 95 18.11 28.82 3.52
N LEU A 96 16.95 29.48 3.37
CA LEU A 96 16.62 30.67 4.17
C LEU A 96 15.15 30.87 4.62
N LEU A 97 14.25 29.88 4.51
CA LEU A 97 12.81 30.18 4.55
C LEU A 97 11.92 29.42 5.55
N TYR A 98 12.30 28.25 6.07
CA TYR A 98 11.40 27.49 6.95
C TYR A 98 12.16 26.68 8.01
N CYS A 99 11.53 26.46 9.16
CA CYS A 99 11.87 25.29 9.98
C CYS A 99 11.32 24.04 9.27
N LEU A 100 12.19 23.08 8.94
CA LEU A 100 11.82 21.90 8.15
C LEU A 100 11.51 20.69 9.03
N SER A 101 10.37 20.06 8.80
CA SER A 101 10.09 18.69 9.23
C SER A 101 9.88 17.83 7.98
N LEU A 102 10.74 16.85 7.73
CA LEU A 102 10.77 16.06 6.50
C LEU A 102 10.19 14.66 6.74
N PHE A 103 9.10 14.35 6.04
CA PHE A 103 8.50 13.03 6.06
C PHE A 103 8.58 12.41 4.66
N ILE A 104 9.04 11.17 4.62
CA ILE A 104 9.13 10.40 3.38
C ILE A 104 7.93 9.45 3.38
N LEU A 105 7.05 9.62 2.39
CA LEU A 105 5.75 8.93 2.34
C LEU A 105 5.90 7.50 1.80
N HIS A 106 6.71 7.38 0.75
CA HIS A 106 7.05 6.14 0.07
C HIS A 106 8.04 5.30 0.90
N SER A 107 8.53 4.21 0.32
CA SER A 107 9.46 3.26 0.95
C SER A 107 10.80 3.85 1.39
N ALA A 108 11.58 3.00 2.08
CA ALA A 108 12.92 3.28 2.59
C ALA A 108 13.77 4.09 1.61
N CYS A 109 14.31 5.22 2.07
CA CYS A 109 15.12 6.11 1.25
C CYS A 109 16.43 5.39 0.87
N PRO A 110 16.77 5.26 -0.43
CA PRO A 110 18.03 4.62 -0.84
C PRO A 110 19.25 5.29 -0.20
N ASP A 111 20.16 4.49 0.37
CA ASP A 111 21.35 4.97 1.10
C ASP A 111 22.15 6.06 0.37
N GLY A 112 22.22 5.97 -0.97
CA GLY A 112 22.87 6.98 -1.80
C GLY A 112 22.21 8.37 -1.71
N LEU A 113 20.87 8.42 -1.76
CA LEU A 113 20.10 9.66 -1.61
C LEU A 113 20.13 10.16 -0.15
N PHE A 114 20.10 9.25 0.82
CA PHE A 114 20.25 9.61 2.25
C PHE A 114 21.64 10.22 2.53
N ALA A 115 22.70 9.65 1.96
CA ALA A 115 24.06 10.19 2.06
C ALA A 115 24.23 11.53 1.33
N GLU A 116 23.56 11.75 0.19
CA GLU A 116 23.53 13.06 -0.49
C GLU A 116 22.79 14.11 0.36
N LEU A 117 21.62 13.75 0.91
CA LEU A 117 20.84 14.61 1.80
C LEU A 117 21.67 15.01 3.04
N GLY A 118 22.36 14.06 3.67
CA GLY A 118 23.23 14.30 4.83
C GLY A 118 24.45 15.20 4.53
N ARG A 119 24.94 15.24 3.30
CA ARG A 119 26.01 16.17 2.85
C ARG A 119 25.47 17.57 2.51
N SER A 120 24.16 17.70 2.28
CA SER A 120 23.55 18.97 1.88
C SER A 120 23.46 19.98 3.02
N ARG A 121 23.27 21.27 2.69
CA ARG A 121 22.99 22.32 3.68
C ARG A 121 21.64 22.14 4.38
N VAL A 122 20.73 21.36 3.80
CA VAL A 122 19.36 21.13 4.27
C VAL A 122 19.37 20.30 5.56
N ALA A 123 20.31 19.36 5.72
CA ALA A 123 20.45 18.52 6.90
C ALA A 123 20.56 19.31 8.22
N LYS A 124 21.04 20.56 8.19
CA LYS A 124 21.14 21.44 9.37
C LYS A 124 19.80 22.04 9.81
N VAL A 125 18.77 21.96 8.98
CA VAL A 125 17.47 22.64 9.19
C VAL A 125 16.33 21.63 9.40
N ILE A 126 16.57 20.35 9.10
CA ILE A 126 15.63 19.25 9.35
C ILE A 126 15.54 18.98 10.85
N LYS A 127 14.34 19.14 11.42
CA LYS A 127 14.00 18.83 12.82
C LYS A 127 13.65 17.35 13.02
N THR A 128 12.92 16.79 12.07
CA THR A 128 12.50 15.38 12.06
C THR A 128 12.68 14.81 10.66
N LEU A 129 13.18 13.57 10.60
CA LEU A 129 13.18 12.75 9.39
C LEU A 129 12.51 11.43 9.77
N LYS A 130 11.41 11.09 9.10
CA LYS A 130 10.65 9.86 9.37
C LYS A 130 10.04 9.28 8.11
N GLU A 131 10.11 7.97 7.99
CA GLU A 131 9.50 7.18 6.92
C GLU A 131 8.12 6.70 7.36
N ILE A 132 7.15 6.71 6.43
CA ILE A 132 5.75 6.35 6.71
C ILE A 132 5.40 4.99 6.10
N ASN A 133 6.16 4.52 5.10
CA ASN A 133 5.93 3.27 4.39
C ASN A 133 4.47 3.12 3.93
N VAL A 134 4.02 4.06 3.09
CA VAL A 134 2.73 4.01 2.36
C VAL A 134 2.99 4.39 0.90
N ALA A 135 3.22 3.38 0.06
CA ALA A 135 3.62 3.58 -1.33
C ALA A 135 2.51 3.24 -2.35
N PHE A 136 1.26 3.09 -1.90
CA PHE A 136 0.08 2.77 -2.72
C PHE A 136 -1.03 3.83 -2.53
N ILE A 137 -1.93 3.95 -3.51
CA ILE A 137 -3.11 4.82 -3.41
C ILE A 137 -4.34 3.99 -3.03
N PRO A 138 -4.99 4.24 -1.87
CA PRO A 138 -6.24 3.60 -1.50
C PRO A 138 -7.39 4.20 -2.33
N TYR A 139 -7.73 3.58 -3.45
CA TYR A 139 -8.76 4.06 -4.36
C TYR A 139 -10.17 4.00 -3.72
N GLU A 140 -10.46 2.93 -2.98
CA GLU A 140 -11.70 2.75 -2.20
C GLU A 140 -11.44 2.02 -0.85
N LEU A 141 -12.48 1.47 -0.22
CA LEU A 141 -12.35 0.74 1.05
C LEU A 141 -11.63 -0.61 0.88
N GLN A 142 -11.85 -1.27 -0.27
CA GLN A 142 -11.27 -2.58 -0.61
C GLN A 142 -10.39 -2.57 -1.86
N VAL A 143 -10.18 -1.39 -2.47
CA VAL A 143 -9.48 -1.26 -3.75
C VAL A 143 -8.25 -0.37 -3.60
N PHE A 144 -7.09 -0.85 -4.05
CA PHE A 144 -5.85 -0.07 -4.13
C PHE A 144 -5.28 -0.02 -5.56
N THR A 145 -4.42 0.96 -5.82
CA THR A 145 -3.70 1.08 -7.10
C THR A 145 -2.27 1.54 -6.85
N LEU A 146 -1.35 1.09 -7.70
CA LEU A 146 0.04 1.53 -7.70
C LEU A 146 0.28 2.76 -8.60
N ASP A 147 -0.75 3.16 -9.36
CA ASP A 147 -0.77 4.34 -10.24
C ASP A 147 0.38 4.38 -11.28
N ASN A 148 0.64 3.21 -11.88
CA ASN A 148 1.65 3.03 -12.91
C ASN A 148 0.98 2.58 -14.24
N PRO A 149 0.52 3.53 -15.08
CA PRO A 149 -0.13 3.20 -16.36
C PRO A 149 0.86 2.66 -17.40
N SER A 150 2.12 3.10 -17.40
CA SER A 150 3.15 2.62 -18.35
C SER A 150 3.53 1.14 -18.12
N SER A 151 3.10 0.54 -17.01
CA SER A 151 3.18 -0.90 -16.78
C SER A 151 2.52 -1.74 -17.88
N PHE A 152 1.36 -1.33 -18.41
CA PHE A 152 0.69 -2.08 -19.49
C PHE A 152 1.62 -2.24 -20.69
N HIS A 153 2.22 -1.13 -21.11
CA HIS A 153 3.17 -1.09 -22.21
C HIS A 153 4.44 -1.90 -21.89
N THR A 154 4.97 -1.76 -20.68
CA THR A 154 6.22 -2.38 -20.23
C THR A 154 6.12 -3.91 -20.14
N PHE A 155 4.93 -4.46 -19.86
CA PHE A 155 4.72 -5.91 -19.77
C PHE A 155 4.17 -6.55 -21.05
N TYR A 156 3.40 -5.82 -21.87
CA TYR A 156 2.72 -6.40 -23.03
C TYR A 156 3.22 -5.91 -24.40
N SER A 157 4.07 -4.89 -24.48
CA SER A 157 4.61 -4.46 -25.78
C SER A 157 5.55 -5.52 -26.38
N PRO A 158 5.40 -5.86 -27.69
CA PRO A 158 6.29 -6.78 -28.38
C PRO A 158 7.65 -6.14 -28.70
N SER A 159 7.71 -4.79 -28.73
CA SER A 159 8.95 -4.03 -28.83
C SER A 159 9.81 -4.28 -27.60
N GLN A 160 11.10 -4.59 -27.79
CA GLN A 160 12.03 -4.92 -26.72
C GLN A 160 12.22 -3.75 -25.73
N THR A 161 11.30 -3.65 -24.76
CA THR A 161 11.51 -2.85 -23.55
C THR A 161 12.65 -3.49 -22.78
N ASN A 162 13.64 -2.69 -22.36
CA ASN A 162 14.85 -3.21 -21.73
C ASN A 162 14.47 -4.11 -20.55
N LEU A 163 15.11 -5.29 -20.45
CA LEU A 163 14.87 -6.21 -19.34
C LEU A 163 15.12 -5.51 -17.99
N ASP A 164 16.10 -4.62 -17.93
CA ASP A 164 16.41 -3.79 -16.76
C ASP A 164 15.26 -2.87 -16.34
N ASP A 165 14.56 -2.24 -17.29
CA ASP A 165 13.43 -1.35 -17.00
C ASP A 165 12.22 -2.15 -16.49
N ARG A 166 12.01 -3.35 -17.05
CA ARG A 166 11.00 -4.30 -16.56
C ARG A 166 11.32 -4.78 -15.14
N THR A 167 12.58 -5.13 -14.86
CA THR A 167 13.03 -5.55 -13.52
C THR A 167 12.87 -4.43 -12.50
N ARG A 168 13.34 -3.21 -12.79
CA ARG A 168 13.16 -2.02 -11.93
C ARG A 168 11.68 -1.74 -11.64
N MET A 169 10.81 -1.89 -12.64
CA MET A 169 9.38 -1.72 -12.43
C MET A 169 8.79 -2.81 -11.53
N MET A 170 9.23 -4.06 -11.66
CA MET A 170 8.82 -5.15 -10.76
C MET A 170 9.37 -4.99 -9.33
N GLU A 171 10.61 -4.53 -9.16
CA GLU A 171 11.18 -4.18 -7.85
C GLU A 171 10.37 -3.08 -7.16
N ALA A 172 10.01 -2.02 -7.90
CA ALA A 172 9.18 -0.93 -7.38
C ALA A 172 7.79 -1.44 -6.97
N MET A 173 7.14 -2.27 -7.80
CA MET A 173 5.85 -2.88 -7.45
C MET A 173 5.95 -3.78 -6.22
N ALA A 174 7.02 -4.58 -6.10
CA ALA A 174 7.23 -5.47 -4.96
C ALA A 174 7.35 -4.68 -3.65
N GLU A 175 8.11 -3.58 -3.67
CA GLU A 175 8.22 -2.66 -2.54
C GLU A 175 6.86 -2.01 -2.20
N GLN A 176 6.11 -1.53 -3.21
CA GLN A 176 4.78 -0.95 -2.97
C GLN A 176 3.81 -1.95 -2.32
N ILE A 177 3.80 -3.21 -2.77
CA ILE A 177 2.99 -4.29 -2.18
C ILE A 177 3.45 -4.60 -0.75
N ALA A 178 4.76 -4.59 -0.47
CA ALA A 178 5.26 -4.75 0.89
C ALA A 178 4.79 -3.63 1.84
N THR A 179 4.79 -2.36 1.39
CA THR A 179 4.25 -1.25 2.21
C THR A 179 2.76 -1.36 2.51
N LEU A 180 1.97 -2.01 1.64
CA LEU A 180 0.56 -2.33 1.91
C LEU A 180 0.46 -3.34 3.05
N CYS A 181 1.19 -4.44 2.95
CA CYS A 181 1.20 -5.48 3.99
C CYS A 181 1.71 -4.94 5.34
N ASP A 182 2.74 -4.09 5.36
CA ASP A 182 3.18 -3.36 6.57
C ASP A 182 2.07 -2.46 7.14
N THR A 183 1.36 -1.73 6.27
CA THR A 183 0.26 -0.83 6.68
C THR A 183 -0.92 -1.59 7.26
N LEU A 184 -1.17 -2.81 6.80
CA LEU A 184 -2.19 -3.72 7.35
C LEU A 184 -1.67 -4.57 8.53
N LYS A 185 -0.35 -4.61 8.76
CA LYS A 185 0.37 -5.48 9.71
C LYS A 185 0.13 -6.98 9.49
N GLU A 186 -0.05 -7.38 8.23
CA GLU A 186 -0.36 -8.74 7.81
C GLU A 186 0.82 -9.38 7.06
N TYR A 187 1.10 -10.65 7.34
CA TYR A 187 2.11 -11.44 6.64
C TYR A 187 1.43 -12.57 5.82
N PRO A 188 0.93 -12.28 4.60
CA PRO A 188 0.15 -13.25 3.83
C PRO A 188 1.03 -14.34 3.18
N ALA A 189 0.48 -15.55 3.06
CA ALA A 189 1.10 -16.60 2.25
C ALA A 189 0.94 -16.28 0.75
N ILE A 190 2.06 -16.01 0.07
CA ILE A 190 2.04 -15.57 -1.34
C ILE A 190 1.75 -16.74 -2.29
N ARG A 191 0.79 -16.55 -3.19
CA ARG A 191 0.50 -17.41 -4.35
C ARG A 191 0.66 -16.61 -5.64
N TYR A 192 1.09 -17.25 -6.72
CA TYR A 192 1.21 -16.64 -8.05
C TYR A 192 0.62 -17.55 -9.13
N ARG A 193 0.20 -16.96 -10.25
CA ARG A 193 -0.33 -17.72 -11.41
C ARG A 193 0.82 -18.27 -12.24
N GLN A 194 0.92 -19.59 -12.38
CA GLN A 194 1.87 -20.22 -13.29
C GLN A 194 1.60 -19.83 -14.76
N GLY A 195 2.68 -19.69 -15.53
CA GLY A 195 2.66 -19.30 -16.95
C GLY A 195 3.76 -18.27 -17.24
N PRO A 196 3.48 -16.96 -17.17
CA PRO A 196 4.49 -15.91 -17.28
C PRO A 196 5.58 -16.05 -16.22
N LYS A 197 6.86 -15.88 -16.60
CA LYS A 197 8.01 -15.93 -15.68
C LYS A 197 8.01 -14.74 -14.71
N GLU A 198 7.52 -13.62 -15.22
CA GLU A 198 7.32 -12.34 -14.54
C GLU A 198 6.50 -12.48 -13.25
N ASN A 199 5.48 -13.35 -13.25
CA ASN A 199 4.64 -13.59 -12.09
C ASN A 199 5.42 -14.26 -10.94
N PHE A 200 6.30 -15.20 -11.26
CA PHE A 200 7.16 -15.85 -10.28
C PHE A 200 8.20 -14.86 -9.74
N THR A 201 8.90 -14.17 -10.64
CA THR A 201 9.95 -13.19 -10.27
C THR A 201 9.40 -12.06 -9.40
N LEU A 202 8.23 -11.50 -9.74
CA LEU A 202 7.59 -10.47 -8.90
C LEU A 202 7.22 -11.03 -7.53
N ALA A 203 6.64 -12.23 -7.46
CA ALA A 203 6.20 -12.81 -6.20
C ALA A 203 7.40 -13.15 -5.28
N GLU A 204 8.51 -13.63 -5.84
CA GLU A 204 9.78 -13.83 -5.13
C GLU A 204 10.31 -12.52 -4.54
N MET A 205 10.36 -11.45 -5.35
CA MET A 205 10.75 -10.12 -4.85
C MET A 205 9.80 -9.58 -3.78
N VAL A 206 8.48 -9.82 -3.88
CA VAL A 206 7.54 -9.46 -2.81
C VAL A 206 7.85 -10.23 -1.52
N MET A 207 8.18 -11.52 -1.60
CA MET A 207 8.58 -12.31 -0.42
C MET A 207 9.83 -11.72 0.25
N ASP A 208 10.85 -11.37 -0.53
CA ASP A 208 12.07 -10.77 -0.02
C ASP A 208 11.84 -9.43 0.66
N ARG A 209 11.00 -8.55 0.06
CA ARG A 209 10.62 -7.28 0.71
C ARG A 209 9.77 -7.51 1.97
N LEU A 210 8.84 -8.47 1.98
CA LEU A 210 8.07 -8.80 3.19
C LEU A 210 8.96 -9.36 4.31
N ASN A 211 9.97 -10.16 3.98
CA ASN A 211 10.97 -10.64 4.95
C ASN A 211 11.76 -9.47 5.57
N ALA A 212 12.17 -8.48 4.76
CA ALA A 212 12.83 -7.28 5.26
C ALA A 212 11.91 -6.44 6.18
N HIS A 213 10.70 -6.08 5.72
CA HIS A 213 9.73 -5.33 6.53
C HIS A 213 9.32 -6.06 7.82
N LYS A 214 9.32 -7.40 7.83
CA LYS A 214 9.09 -8.22 9.04
C LYS A 214 10.25 -8.21 10.02
N ALA A 215 11.50 -8.09 9.54
CA ALA A 215 12.67 -7.94 10.40
C ALA A 215 12.61 -6.59 11.17
N ASP A 216 12.14 -5.54 10.51
CA ASP A 216 11.96 -4.22 11.12
C ASP A 216 10.72 -4.12 12.02
N ASN A 217 9.64 -4.86 11.72
CA ASN A 217 8.38 -4.87 12.47
C ASN A 217 7.98 -6.28 12.95
N PRO A 218 8.43 -6.73 14.14
CA PRO A 218 8.15 -8.07 14.67
C PRO A 218 6.67 -8.42 14.96
N SER A 219 5.75 -7.46 14.87
CA SER A 219 4.32 -7.64 15.18
C SER A 219 3.48 -8.14 13.99
N MET A 220 4.11 -8.58 12.91
CA MET A 220 3.46 -8.87 11.62
C MET A 220 3.08 -10.37 11.51
N GLY A 221 1.77 -10.66 11.43
CA GLY A 221 1.24 -11.99 11.08
C GLY A 221 0.61 -12.84 12.20
N GLU A 222 -0.52 -12.41 12.79
CA GLU A 222 -1.44 -13.34 13.49
C GLU A 222 -2.37 -14.04 12.49
N GLU A 223 -2.31 -15.38 12.40
CA GLU A 223 -3.16 -16.20 11.53
C GLU A 223 -4.54 -16.52 12.15
N ARG A 224 -5.62 -16.59 11.34
CA ARG A 224 -7.01 -16.94 11.77
C ARG A 224 -7.78 -17.71 10.67
N THR A 225 -8.69 -18.61 11.07
CA THR A 225 -9.27 -19.71 10.25
C THR A 225 -10.78 -19.58 9.87
N GLU A 226 -11.32 -20.56 9.13
CA GLU A 226 -12.30 -20.45 8.01
C GLU A 226 -13.83 -20.67 8.26
N SER A 227 -14.68 -20.41 7.23
CA SER A 227 -15.74 -21.33 6.69
C SER A 227 -16.55 -20.74 5.49
N THR A 228 -17.23 -21.60 4.69
CA THR A 228 -17.53 -21.42 3.24
C THR A 228 -19.02 -21.49 2.80
N TYR A 229 -19.43 -20.85 1.69
CA TYR A 229 -20.62 -21.19 0.84
C TYR A 229 -20.56 -20.58 -0.61
N GLN A 230 -21.29 -21.13 -1.59
CA GLN A 230 -21.24 -20.78 -3.05
C GLN A 230 -22.54 -20.17 -3.64
N LEU A 231 -22.45 -19.34 -4.70
CA LEU A 231 -23.54 -19.07 -5.68
C LEU A 231 -23.04 -18.44 -7.03
N SER A 232 -23.68 -18.77 -8.16
CA SER A 232 -23.29 -18.38 -9.54
C SER A 232 -24.36 -17.45 -10.21
N ARG A 233 -24.19 -16.79 -11.39
CA ARG A 233 -23.38 -17.01 -12.62
C ARG A 233 -22.90 -15.69 -13.29
N TRP A 234 -22.12 -15.84 -14.38
CA TRP A 234 -21.29 -14.86 -15.12
C TRP A 234 -20.51 -13.89 -14.26
N THR A 235 -19.27 -14.28 -14.06
CA THR A 235 -18.30 -13.71 -13.15
C THR A 235 -16.98 -13.59 -13.92
N PRO A 236 -16.24 -12.48 -13.80
CA PRO A 236 -14.85 -12.44 -14.22
C PRO A 236 -14.10 -13.62 -13.60
N THR A 237 -13.23 -14.30 -14.36
CA THR A 237 -12.48 -15.48 -13.89
C THR A 237 -11.75 -15.25 -12.56
N LEU A 238 -11.38 -14.00 -12.28
CA LEU A 238 -10.80 -13.59 -11.00
C LEU A 238 -11.70 -13.90 -9.80
N LYS A 239 -13.02 -13.72 -9.91
CA LYS A 239 -14.00 -14.02 -8.84
C LYS A 239 -14.00 -15.50 -8.50
N ASP A 240 -14.05 -16.36 -9.52
CA ASP A 240 -13.97 -17.81 -9.35
C ASP A 240 -12.64 -18.20 -8.68
N VAL A 241 -11.54 -17.48 -8.97
CA VAL A 241 -10.26 -17.64 -8.25
C VAL A 241 -10.34 -17.18 -6.79
N MET A 242 -11.01 -16.05 -6.48
CA MET A 242 -11.21 -15.62 -5.08
C MET A 242 -11.97 -16.68 -4.29
N GLU A 243 -13.09 -17.15 -4.83
CA GLU A 243 -13.94 -18.18 -4.22
C GLU A 243 -13.17 -19.50 -4.05
N ASN A 244 -12.43 -19.96 -5.06
CA ASN A 244 -11.61 -21.17 -4.95
C ASN A 244 -10.44 -21.04 -3.95
N ILE A 245 -9.90 -19.84 -3.72
CA ILE A 245 -8.86 -19.62 -2.69
C ILE A 245 -9.48 -19.63 -1.30
N ILE A 246 -10.65 -19.00 -1.12
CA ILE A 246 -11.43 -19.03 0.14
C ILE A 246 -11.93 -20.44 0.48
N ASP A 247 -12.13 -21.29 -0.54
CA ASP A 247 -12.56 -22.69 -0.41
C ASP A 247 -11.41 -23.71 -0.22
N ASP A 248 -10.13 -23.30 -0.24
CA ASP A 248 -8.91 -24.13 -0.47
C ASP A 248 -9.02 -25.14 -1.64
N LYS A 249 -9.88 -24.86 -2.62
CA LYS A 249 -10.06 -25.68 -3.85
C LYS A 249 -9.17 -25.23 -5.01
N CYS A 250 -8.48 -24.11 -4.86
CA CYS A 250 -7.64 -23.51 -5.89
C CYS A 250 -6.45 -24.43 -6.25
N ASP A 251 -6.41 -24.89 -7.51
CA ASP A 251 -5.40 -25.85 -8.00
C ASP A 251 -3.97 -25.41 -7.67
N ARG A 252 -3.30 -26.21 -6.83
CA ARG A 252 -1.92 -25.99 -6.37
C ARG A 252 -0.91 -26.07 -7.51
N LYS A 253 -1.24 -26.67 -8.66
CA LYS A 253 -0.41 -26.60 -9.87
C LYS A 253 -0.51 -25.23 -10.54
N GLN A 254 -1.72 -24.70 -10.74
CA GLN A 254 -1.90 -23.40 -11.39
C GLN A 254 -1.53 -22.23 -10.47
N TRP A 255 -1.72 -22.39 -9.16
CA TRP A 255 -1.51 -21.38 -8.12
C TRP A 255 -0.70 -21.95 -6.94
N PRO A 256 0.59 -22.28 -7.14
CA PRO A 256 1.47 -22.73 -6.06
C PRO A 256 1.70 -21.62 -5.02
N PHE A 257 2.04 -22.03 -3.80
CA PHE A 257 2.58 -21.15 -2.77
C PHE A 257 4.10 -20.98 -2.98
N LEU A 258 4.64 -19.79 -2.72
CA LEU A 258 6.10 -19.57 -2.69
C LEU A 258 6.77 -20.13 -1.44
N SER A 259 6.04 -20.18 -0.34
CA SER A 259 6.42 -20.86 0.89
C SER A 259 5.16 -21.48 1.44
N GLU A 260 5.22 -22.76 1.78
CA GLU A 260 4.04 -23.45 2.34
C GLU A 260 3.61 -22.73 3.63
N PRO A 261 2.31 -22.41 3.79
CA PRO A 261 1.79 -21.93 5.06
C PRO A 261 2.14 -22.91 6.19
N ALA A 262 2.27 -22.42 7.42
CA ALA A 262 2.43 -23.31 8.56
C ALA A 262 1.28 -24.34 8.60
N PRO A 263 1.56 -25.63 8.86
CA PRO A 263 0.54 -26.66 8.76
C PRO A 263 -0.59 -26.40 9.77
N ILE A 264 -1.74 -25.98 9.25
CA ILE A 264 -2.98 -25.81 10.01
C ILE A 264 -3.29 -27.17 10.63
N SER A 265 -3.15 -27.26 11.96
CA SER A 265 -3.44 -28.50 12.71
C SER A 265 -4.95 -28.74 12.75
N THR A 266 -5.46 -29.31 11.66
CA THR A 266 -6.80 -29.85 11.58
C THR A 266 -6.91 -31.10 12.45
N THR A 267 -7.73 -30.99 13.51
CA THR A 267 -8.28 -32.10 14.29
C THR A 267 -7.30 -33.09 14.95
N THR A 268 -6.76 -32.72 16.12
CA THR A 268 -6.86 -33.62 17.29
C THR A 268 -7.24 -32.83 18.54
N SER A 269 -8.44 -33.08 19.06
CA SER A 269 -8.85 -32.60 20.38
C SER A 269 -8.00 -33.28 21.46
N THR A 270 -7.10 -32.56 22.12
CA THR A 270 -6.47 -33.04 23.36
C THR A 270 -7.55 -33.21 24.44
N PRO A 271 -7.72 -34.40 25.04
CA PRO A 271 -8.75 -34.62 26.06
C PRO A 271 -8.39 -33.86 27.35
N SER A 272 -9.00 -32.68 27.53
CA SER A 272 -8.89 -31.89 28.75
C SER A 272 -9.59 -32.60 29.92
N SER A 273 -8.82 -33.01 30.92
CA SER A 273 -9.35 -33.61 32.14
C SER A 273 -10.25 -32.62 32.89
N ALA A 274 -11.50 -33.02 33.17
CA ALA A 274 -12.47 -32.20 33.89
C ALA A 274 -12.20 -32.19 35.42
N ARG A 275 -11.06 -31.61 35.84
CA ARG A 275 -10.75 -31.32 37.25
C ARG A 275 -10.10 -29.95 37.37
N PHE A 276 -10.64 -29.13 38.28
CA PHE A 276 -10.39 -27.69 38.53
C PHE A 276 -11.04 -26.71 37.54
N GLY A 277 -12.09 -26.03 38.03
CA GLY A 277 -12.64 -24.84 37.39
C GLY A 277 -11.79 -23.60 37.67
N HIS A 278 -11.78 -22.65 36.74
CA HIS A 278 -11.00 -21.42 36.85
C HIS A 278 -11.92 -20.19 36.75
N TRP A 279 -12.28 -19.62 37.90
CA TRP A 279 -13.34 -18.60 38.05
C TRP A 279 -12.91 -17.16 37.68
N HIS A 280 -11.74 -16.95 37.07
CA HIS A 280 -11.24 -15.60 36.78
C HIS A 280 -10.62 -15.44 35.39
N LYS A 281 -11.43 -14.92 34.44
CA LYS A 281 -11.07 -13.85 33.48
C LYS A 281 -12.25 -13.49 32.57
N ASN A 282 -13.21 -12.73 33.09
CA ASN A 282 -14.07 -11.92 32.22
C ASN A 282 -13.27 -10.73 31.68
N LYS A 283 -12.43 -10.98 30.67
CA LYS A 283 -12.17 -9.95 29.66
C LYS A 283 -13.35 -9.98 28.69
N SER A 284 -14.02 -8.85 28.51
CA SER A 284 -14.96 -8.68 27.40
C SER A 284 -14.24 -9.00 26.08
N PRO A 285 -14.87 -9.74 25.14
CA PRO A 285 -14.29 -9.91 23.83
C PRO A 285 -14.22 -8.54 23.16
N THR A 286 -13.01 -8.08 22.89
CA THR A 286 -12.80 -6.86 22.10
C THR A 286 -13.17 -7.21 20.66
N GLU A 287 -14.38 -6.84 20.23
CA GLU A 287 -14.95 -7.22 18.93
C GLU A 287 -14.24 -6.56 17.73
N TYR A 288 -13.04 -7.05 17.41
CA TYR A 288 -12.44 -6.88 16.09
C TYR A 288 -13.04 -7.93 15.14
N ARG A 289 -14.24 -7.67 14.64
CA ARG A 289 -14.93 -8.48 13.62
C ARG A 289 -14.43 -8.16 12.19
N SER A 290 -13.11 -8.22 11.97
CA SER A 290 -12.57 -8.44 10.62
C SER A 290 -11.98 -9.85 10.61
N GLY A 291 -12.51 -10.71 9.74
CA GLY A 291 -12.01 -12.07 9.58
C GLY A 291 -10.77 -12.12 8.69
N PRO A 292 -10.32 -13.31 8.24
CA PRO A 292 -9.16 -13.45 7.37
C PRO A 292 -9.25 -12.55 6.12
N ARG A 293 -8.11 -11.96 5.76
CA ARG A 293 -7.97 -11.08 4.59
C ARG A 293 -7.42 -11.82 3.39
N LEU A 294 -7.97 -11.52 2.22
CA LEU A 294 -7.48 -12.01 0.94
C LEU A 294 -7.00 -10.84 0.09
N ILE A 295 -5.68 -10.69 -0.05
CA ILE A 295 -5.06 -9.65 -0.87
C ILE A 295 -4.79 -10.22 -2.28
N ILE A 296 -5.34 -9.57 -3.30
CA ILE A 296 -5.23 -9.96 -4.71
C ILE A 296 -4.58 -8.82 -5.48
N PHE A 297 -3.53 -9.13 -6.24
CA PHE A 297 -2.84 -8.15 -7.09
C PHE A 297 -2.85 -8.56 -8.56
N VAL A 298 -3.27 -7.64 -9.43
CA VAL A 298 -3.37 -7.84 -10.88
C VAL A 298 -2.33 -7.00 -11.62
N ILE A 299 -1.30 -7.67 -12.16
CA ILE A 299 -0.31 -7.06 -13.04
C ILE A 299 -1.00 -6.71 -14.38
N GLY A 300 -0.71 -5.53 -14.93
CA GLY A 300 -1.28 -5.11 -16.21
C GLY A 300 -2.65 -4.43 -16.11
N GLY A 301 -3.17 -4.23 -14.90
CA GLY A 301 -4.36 -3.43 -14.63
C GLY A 301 -5.63 -4.24 -14.33
N MET A 302 -6.64 -3.60 -13.74
CA MET A 302 -7.94 -4.23 -13.42
C MET A 302 -9.13 -3.41 -13.94
N THR A 303 -10.24 -4.08 -14.20
CA THR A 303 -11.52 -3.48 -14.59
C THR A 303 -12.45 -3.22 -13.40
N HIS A 304 -13.42 -2.30 -13.56
CA HIS A 304 -14.47 -2.08 -12.56
C HIS A 304 -15.34 -3.32 -12.28
N SER A 305 -15.43 -4.25 -13.24
CA SER A 305 -16.13 -5.53 -13.03
C SER A 305 -15.40 -6.41 -12.02
N GLU A 306 -14.06 -6.46 -12.07
CA GLU A 306 -13.23 -7.21 -11.13
C GLU A 306 -13.20 -6.55 -9.74
N MET A 307 -13.18 -5.22 -9.66
CA MET A 307 -13.36 -4.49 -8.39
C MET A 307 -14.67 -4.86 -7.70
N ARG A 308 -15.77 -4.89 -8.46
CA ARG A 308 -17.10 -5.26 -7.94
C ARG A 308 -17.08 -6.67 -7.34
N CYS A 309 -16.34 -7.60 -7.94
CA CYS A 309 -16.24 -8.96 -7.44
C CYS A 309 -15.63 -9.05 -6.03
N ALA A 310 -14.63 -8.24 -5.69
CA ALA A 310 -14.05 -8.24 -4.33
C ALA A 310 -15.10 -7.84 -3.26
N TYR A 311 -15.91 -6.81 -3.55
CA TYR A 311 -17.04 -6.42 -2.69
C TYR A 311 -18.15 -7.46 -2.66
N GLU A 312 -18.47 -8.09 -3.79
CA GLU A 312 -19.47 -9.16 -3.85
C GLU A 312 -19.06 -10.37 -3.01
N VAL A 313 -17.79 -10.81 -3.09
CA VAL A 313 -17.25 -11.92 -2.32
C VAL A 313 -17.19 -11.57 -0.83
N THR A 314 -16.68 -10.39 -0.46
CA THR A 314 -16.73 -9.91 0.94
C THR A 314 -18.16 -9.91 1.49
N ARG A 315 -19.13 -9.40 0.71
CA ARG A 315 -20.54 -9.39 1.12
C ARG A 315 -21.15 -10.80 1.17
N ALA A 316 -20.78 -11.69 0.25
CA ALA A 316 -21.26 -13.08 0.22
C ALA A 316 -20.73 -13.90 1.41
N THR A 317 -19.54 -13.59 1.91
CA THR A 317 -19.03 -14.17 3.16
C THR A 317 -19.59 -13.49 4.42
N GLU A 318 -20.55 -12.57 4.31
CA GLU A 318 -21.12 -11.79 5.43
C GLU A 318 -20.07 -10.97 6.20
N GLY A 319 -18.95 -10.62 5.55
CA GLY A 319 -17.80 -9.97 6.19
C GLY A 319 -16.88 -10.93 6.97
N LYS A 320 -17.06 -12.26 6.85
CA LYS A 320 -16.11 -13.26 7.38
C LYS A 320 -14.77 -13.23 6.65
N TRP A 321 -14.75 -12.81 5.38
CA TRP A 321 -13.53 -12.51 4.65
C TRP A 321 -13.53 -11.05 4.19
N GLU A 322 -12.39 -10.38 4.34
CA GLU A 322 -12.15 -9.05 3.78
C GLU A 322 -11.24 -9.18 2.54
N VAL A 323 -11.83 -9.10 1.34
CA VAL A 323 -11.08 -9.17 0.09
C VAL A 323 -10.57 -7.77 -0.26
N LEU A 324 -9.25 -7.64 -0.46
CA LEU A 324 -8.60 -6.43 -0.95
C LEU A 324 -8.06 -6.70 -2.35
N ILE A 325 -8.46 -5.89 -3.34
CA ILE A 325 -8.01 -6.02 -4.72
C ILE A 325 -7.17 -4.81 -5.14
N GLY A 326 -6.03 -5.10 -5.77
CA GLY A 326 -5.12 -4.09 -6.27
C GLY A 326 -4.59 -4.39 -7.66
N SER A 327 -4.05 -3.37 -8.31
CA SER A 327 -3.47 -3.50 -9.64
C SER A 327 -2.47 -2.38 -9.91
N THR A 328 -1.77 -2.48 -11.04
CA THR A 328 -0.88 -1.41 -11.49
C THR A 328 -1.63 -0.13 -11.86
N HIS A 329 -2.81 -0.25 -12.49
CA HIS A 329 -3.66 0.86 -12.89
C HIS A 329 -5.10 0.38 -13.17
N ILE A 330 -6.04 1.31 -13.29
CA ILE A 330 -7.46 1.00 -13.53
C ILE A 330 -7.76 1.09 -15.03
N LEU A 331 -8.24 0.00 -15.61
CA LEU A 331 -8.60 -0.10 -17.02
C LEU A 331 -10.07 0.29 -17.26
N THR A 332 -10.26 1.25 -18.15
CA THR A 332 -11.55 1.52 -18.81
C THR A 332 -11.50 0.95 -20.24
N PRO A 333 -12.64 0.60 -20.87
CA PRO A 333 -12.66 0.10 -22.24
C PRO A 333 -11.96 1.04 -23.23
N THR A 334 -12.14 2.36 -23.06
CA THR A 334 -11.50 3.37 -23.91
C THR A 334 -9.98 3.43 -23.70
N ASN A 335 -9.51 3.39 -22.45
CA ASN A 335 -8.08 3.39 -22.16
C ASN A 335 -7.43 2.13 -22.73
N PHE A 336 -7.98 0.95 -22.43
CA PHE A 336 -7.49 -0.32 -22.96
C PHE A 336 -7.38 -0.36 -24.48
N LEU A 337 -8.37 0.17 -25.20
CA LEU A 337 -8.33 0.26 -26.67
C LEU A 337 -7.28 1.27 -27.18
N ASN A 338 -7.03 2.36 -26.45
CA ASN A 338 -5.96 3.31 -26.78
C ASN A 338 -4.58 2.72 -26.50
N ASP A 339 -4.41 2.02 -25.37
CA ASP A 339 -3.15 1.38 -24.97
C ASP A 339 -2.81 0.25 -25.94
N LEU A 340 -3.80 -0.56 -26.35
CA LEU A 340 -3.64 -1.61 -27.36
C LEU A 340 -3.35 -1.05 -28.76
N LYS A 341 -3.94 0.11 -29.12
CA LYS A 341 -3.64 0.81 -30.37
C LYS A 341 -2.20 1.35 -30.42
N ASN A 342 -1.66 1.75 -29.27
CA ASN A 342 -0.33 2.34 -29.15
C ASN A 342 0.75 1.34 -28.74
N LEU A 343 0.42 0.05 -28.59
CA LEU A 343 1.30 -1.01 -28.06
C LEU A 343 2.57 -1.26 -28.89
N ASP A 344 2.53 -0.93 -30.19
CA ASP A 344 3.66 -1.04 -31.12
C ASP A 344 4.61 0.19 -31.09
N GLN A 345 4.20 1.27 -30.42
CA GLN A 345 5.00 2.50 -30.29
C GLN A 345 5.95 2.38 -29.09
N PRO A 346 6.98 3.23 -28.94
CA PRO A 346 7.71 3.31 -27.67
C PRO A 346 6.79 3.84 -26.56
N ALA A 347 6.99 3.37 -25.32
CA ALA A 347 6.17 3.76 -24.18
C ALA A 347 6.14 5.30 -23.99
N PRO A 348 4.97 5.90 -23.69
CA PRO A 348 4.91 7.31 -23.35
C PRO A 348 5.70 7.59 -22.06
N VAL A 349 6.59 8.58 -22.13
CA VAL A 349 7.57 8.98 -21.10
C VAL A 349 6.93 9.84 -20.01
#